data_AF-A0A9P7WSA9-F1
#
_entry.id   AF-A0A9P7WSA9-F1
#
_cell.length_a   1.000
_cell.length_b   1.000
_cell.length_c   1.000
_cell.angle_alpha   90.00
_cell.angle_beta   90.00
_cell.angle_gamma   90.00
#
_symmetry.space_group_name_H-M   'P 1'
#
loop_
_entity.id
_entity.type
_entity.pdbx_description
1 polymer ?
#
loop_
_entity_poly.entity_id
_entity_poly.type
_entity_poly.pdbx_seq_one_letter_code
_entity_poly.pdbx_strand_id
1 'polypeptide(L)'
;MAYLAQEIQKDTVCGKDLGERNALVTEALSGFENYGFMRQAGCLINQNTNSYCLVDAVASPSPSDFYFYTLPLGTPLPNNTKPSCSTCTESLLAIYATQASNTSLMISKTYPAAADLAIKGCGARYAVAMNASSGALAVRIPMETSGMMIVGMVMGMVAGVLSVGI
;
A
#
# COMPACT_ATOMS: atom_id res chain seq x y z
N MET A 1 -17.22 16.21 -5.74
CA MET A 1 -15.94 16.95 -5.58
C MET A 1 -15.05 16.94 -6.83
N ALA A 2 -15.45 16.30 -7.94
CA ALA A 2 -14.66 16.30 -9.18
C ALA A 2 -14.35 17.72 -9.73
N TYR A 3 -15.28 18.66 -9.60
CA TYR A 3 -15.06 20.05 -9.98
C TYR A 3 -13.88 20.69 -9.22
N LEU A 4 -13.80 20.50 -7.90
CA LEU A 4 -12.70 21.06 -7.09
C LEU A 4 -11.35 20.44 -7.44
N ALA A 5 -11.33 19.13 -7.73
CA ALA A 5 -10.13 18.44 -8.20
C ALA A 5 -9.63 19.02 -9.54
N GLN A 6 -10.53 19.41 -10.44
CA GLN A 6 -10.15 20.07 -11.70
C GLN A 6 -9.72 21.53 -11.50
N GLU A 7 -10.41 22.26 -10.61
CA GLU A 7 -10.16 23.68 -10.40
C GLU A 7 -8.79 23.95 -9.75
N ILE A 8 -8.40 23.14 -8.76
CA ILE A 8 -7.11 23.30 -8.05
C ILE A 8 -5.89 23.08 -8.96
N GLN A 9 -6.07 22.35 -10.07
CA GLN A 9 -5.01 22.06 -11.05
C GLN A 9 -4.74 23.23 -12.00
N LYS A 10 -5.58 24.26 -12.04
CA LYS A 10 -5.37 25.42 -12.92
C LYS A 10 -4.22 26.30 -12.40
N ASP A 11 -3.38 26.79 -13.31
CA ASP A 11 -2.28 27.71 -12.97
C ASP A 11 -2.74 28.98 -12.27
N THR A 12 -3.96 29.45 -12.56
CA THR A 12 -4.58 30.62 -11.93
C THR A 12 -5.05 30.36 -10.48
N VAL A 13 -5.00 29.11 -10.02
CA VAL A 13 -5.45 28.69 -8.68
C VAL A 13 -4.25 28.15 -7.89
N CYS A 14 -3.84 26.90 -8.12
CA CYS A 14 -2.70 26.27 -7.45
C CYS A 14 -1.87 25.36 -8.38
N GLY A 15 -2.06 25.43 -9.70
CA GLY A 15 -1.37 24.58 -10.68
C GLY A 15 0.15 24.68 -10.61
N LYS A 16 0.68 25.89 -10.37
CA LYS A 16 2.11 26.11 -10.18
C LYS A 16 2.64 25.42 -8.92
N ASP A 17 1.92 25.54 -7.80
CA ASP A 17 2.28 24.89 -6.54
C ASP A 17 2.24 23.36 -6.65
N LEU A 18 1.31 22.82 -7.44
CA LEU A 18 1.29 21.38 -7.77
C LEU A 18 2.54 20.97 -8.58
N GLY A 19 2.94 21.79 -9.55
CA GLY A 19 4.17 21.60 -10.31
C GLY A 19 5.43 21.59 -9.42
N GLU A 20 5.44 22.41 -8.38
CA GLU A 20 6.51 22.49 -7.37
C GLU A 20 6.37 21.42 -6.25
N ARG A 21 5.36 20.55 -6.32
CA ARG A 21 5.06 19.52 -5.30
C ARG A 21 4.83 20.09 -3.90
N ASN A 22 4.14 21.22 -3.81
CA ASN A 22 3.70 21.76 -2.53
C ASN A 22 2.81 20.72 -1.82
N ALA A 23 3.20 20.35 -0.59
CA ALA A 23 2.54 19.28 0.15
C ALA A 23 1.06 19.57 0.43
N LEU A 24 0.72 20.81 0.81
CA LEU A 24 -0.65 21.19 1.15
C LEU A 24 -1.59 21.08 -0.05
N VAL A 25 -1.15 21.55 -1.22
CA VAL A 25 -1.95 21.53 -2.45
C VAL A 25 -2.07 20.12 -3.01
N THR A 26 -0.99 19.34 -2.93
CA THR A 26 -0.98 17.93 -3.32
C THR A 26 -1.96 17.11 -2.46
N GLU A 27 -1.96 17.33 -1.15
CA GLU A 27 -2.88 16.67 -0.23
C GLU A 27 -4.33 17.12 -0.44
N ALA A 28 -4.57 18.41 -0.72
CA ALA A 28 -5.90 18.91 -1.06
C ALA A 28 -6.45 18.28 -2.35
N LEU A 29 -5.64 18.19 -3.41
CA LEU A 29 -6.00 17.52 -4.65
C LEU A 29 -6.35 16.05 -4.39
N SER A 30 -5.48 15.33 -3.66
CA SER A 30 -5.74 13.93 -3.29
C SER A 30 -7.05 13.79 -2.49
N GLY A 31 -7.32 14.70 -1.55
CA GLY A 31 -8.58 14.74 -0.82
C GLY A 31 -9.80 14.91 -1.73
N PHE A 32 -9.74 15.81 -2.71
CA PHE A 32 -10.85 16.03 -3.65
C PHE A 32 -11.10 14.84 -4.58
N GLU A 33 -10.04 14.19 -5.05
CA GLU A 33 -10.10 12.98 -5.89
C GLU A 33 -10.65 11.78 -5.10
N ASN A 34 -10.23 11.65 -3.84
CA ASN A 34 -10.61 10.51 -2.99
C ASN A 34 -11.97 10.66 -2.30
N TYR A 35 -12.51 11.89 -2.23
CA TYR A 35 -13.71 12.22 -1.44
C TYR A 35 -14.88 11.27 -1.67
N GLY A 36 -15.13 10.87 -2.93
CA GLY A 36 -16.29 10.05 -3.28
C GLY A 36 -16.34 8.73 -2.52
N PHE A 37 -15.26 7.95 -2.58
CA PHE A 37 -15.20 6.65 -1.93
C PHE A 37 -14.85 6.76 -0.44
N MET A 38 -14.10 7.79 -0.02
CA MET A 38 -13.89 8.06 1.40
C MET A 38 -15.19 8.43 2.13
N ARG A 39 -16.10 9.16 1.47
CA ARG A 39 -17.43 9.42 2.01
C ARG A 39 -18.23 8.14 2.16
N GLN A 40 -18.18 7.22 1.18
CA GLN A 40 -18.84 5.92 1.29
C GLN A 40 -18.27 5.11 2.46
N ALA A 41 -16.95 5.06 2.60
CA ALA A 41 -16.25 4.43 3.71
C ALA A 41 -16.65 5.00 5.08
N GLY A 42 -16.77 6.33 5.19
CA GLY A 42 -17.20 7.01 6.42
C GLY A 42 -18.68 6.76 6.75
N CYS A 43 -19.52 6.50 5.75
CA CYS A 43 -20.93 6.19 5.93
C CYS A 43 -21.22 4.70 6.22
N LEU A 44 -20.20 3.84 6.29
CA LEU A 44 -20.38 2.43 6.67
C LEU A 44 -20.96 2.32 8.07
N ILE A 45 -21.99 1.48 8.22
CA ILE A 45 -22.67 1.22 9.49
C ILE A 45 -22.35 -0.20 9.94
N ASN A 46 -21.91 -0.31 11.18
CA ASN A 46 -21.77 -1.58 11.84
C ASN A 46 -23.16 -2.10 12.27
N GLN A 47 -23.62 -3.18 11.65
CA GLN A 47 -24.95 -3.75 11.93
C GLN A 47 -25.08 -4.32 13.35
N ASN A 48 -23.96 -4.60 14.03
CA ASN A 48 -23.97 -5.18 15.38
C ASN A 48 -24.19 -4.11 16.46
N THR A 49 -23.54 -2.95 16.30
CA THR A 49 -23.55 -1.84 17.27
C THR A 49 -24.49 -0.71 16.86
N ASN A 50 -24.99 -0.71 15.63
CA ASN A 50 -25.79 0.37 15.03
C ASN A 50 -25.08 1.74 15.02
N SER A 51 -23.75 1.75 15.06
CA SER A 51 -22.90 2.93 14.96
C SER A 51 -22.12 2.96 13.64
N TYR A 52 -21.53 4.11 13.33
CA TYR A 52 -20.63 4.22 12.17
C TYR A 52 -19.35 3.45 12.41
N CYS A 53 -18.92 2.68 11.41
CA CYS A 53 -17.68 1.89 11.46
C CYS A 53 -16.44 2.73 11.79
N LEU A 54 -16.41 3.98 11.29
CA LEU A 54 -15.32 4.90 11.62
C LEU A 54 -15.29 5.26 13.11
N VAL A 55 -16.47 5.46 13.73
CA VAL A 55 -16.58 5.78 15.15
C VAL A 55 -16.15 4.58 15.99
N ASP A 56 -16.56 3.37 15.62
CA ASP A 56 -16.14 2.15 16.29
C ASP A 56 -14.62 1.93 16.18
N ALA A 57 -14.03 2.19 15.01
CA ALA A 57 -12.60 2.06 14.79
C ALA A 57 -11.78 3.04 15.65
N VAL A 58 -12.26 4.27 15.83
CA VAL A 58 -11.60 5.29 16.67
C VAL A 58 -11.82 5.06 18.15
N ALA A 59 -13.02 4.60 18.55
CA ALA A 59 -13.35 4.35 19.95
C ALA A 59 -12.78 3.04 20.49
N SER A 60 -12.27 2.17 19.62
CA SER A 60 -11.67 0.90 20.01
C SER A 60 -10.44 1.09 20.92
N PRO A 61 -10.27 0.28 21.97
CA PRO A 61 -9.07 0.31 22.83
C PRO A 61 -7.76 0.08 22.05
N SER A 62 -7.85 -0.57 20.89
CA SER A 62 -6.76 -0.77 19.95
C SER A 62 -7.21 -0.31 18.56
N PRO A 63 -6.94 0.95 18.16
CA PRO A 63 -7.48 1.55 16.93
C PRO A 63 -6.70 1.10 15.68
N SER A 64 -6.45 -0.21 15.55
CA SER A 64 -5.73 -0.77 14.40
C SER A 64 -6.54 -0.63 13.10
N ASP A 65 -7.87 -0.70 13.19
CA ASP A 65 -8.75 -0.52 12.04
C ASP A 65 -8.78 0.94 11.54
N PHE A 66 -8.47 1.89 12.42
CA PHE A 66 -8.40 3.30 12.04
C PHE A 66 -7.31 3.55 10.99
N TYR A 67 -6.18 2.84 11.05
CA TYR A 67 -5.10 2.97 10.07
C TYR A 67 -5.55 2.62 8.64
N PHE A 68 -6.60 1.82 8.46
CA PHE A 68 -7.15 1.57 7.12
C PHE A 68 -7.78 2.83 6.53
N TYR A 69 -8.32 3.75 7.35
CA TYR A 69 -8.89 5.00 6.87
C TYR A 69 -7.85 6.01 6.36
N THR A 70 -6.55 5.78 6.63
CA THR A 70 -5.46 6.64 6.12
C THR A 70 -4.90 6.16 4.77
N LEU A 71 -5.27 4.96 4.32
CA LEU A 71 -4.81 4.40 3.03
C LEU A 71 -5.08 5.31 1.83
N PRO A 72 -6.27 5.95 1.70
CA PRO A 72 -6.56 6.82 0.56
C PRO A 72 -5.64 8.02 0.48
N LEU A 73 -5.13 8.49 1.63
CA LEU A 73 -4.22 9.63 1.76
C LEU A 73 -2.76 9.25 1.44
N GLY A 74 -2.50 8.01 1.01
CA GLY A 74 -1.15 7.57 0.67
C GLY A 74 -0.31 7.13 1.87
N THR A 75 -0.89 7.06 3.07
CA THR A 75 -0.19 6.54 4.26
C THR A 75 -0.31 5.01 4.30
N PRO A 76 0.80 4.25 4.18
CA PRO A 76 0.76 2.79 4.26
C PRO A 76 0.50 2.31 5.70
N LEU A 77 0.01 1.08 5.83
CA LEU A 77 -0.16 0.46 7.14
C LEU A 77 1.20 0.13 7.78
N PRO A 78 1.33 0.29 9.11
CA PRO A 78 2.41 -0.34 9.87
C PRO A 78 2.38 -1.86 9.69
N ASN A 79 3.56 -2.49 9.55
CA ASN A 79 3.67 -3.94 9.33
C ASN A 79 3.02 -4.79 10.44
N ASN A 80 2.93 -4.26 11.66
CA ASN A 80 2.36 -4.94 12.82
C ASN A 80 0.87 -4.61 13.05
N THR A 81 0.20 -3.98 12.09
CA THR A 81 -1.24 -3.71 12.17
C THR A 81 -1.99 -5.03 12.30
N LYS A 82 -2.87 -5.12 13.30
CA LYS A 82 -3.75 -6.28 13.51
C LYS A 82 -5.19 -5.86 13.29
N PRO A 83 -5.77 -6.07 12.08
CA PRO A 83 -7.17 -5.76 11.85
C PRO A 83 -8.06 -6.53 12.83
N SER A 84 -9.17 -5.94 13.26
CA SER A 84 -10.14 -6.61 14.13
C SER A 84 -10.89 -7.74 13.44
N CYS A 85 -10.75 -7.88 12.12
CA CYS A 85 -11.52 -8.79 11.30
C CYS A 85 -13.03 -8.58 11.50
N SER A 86 -13.45 -7.31 11.53
CA SER A 86 -14.86 -6.93 11.58
C SER A 86 -15.45 -6.83 10.18
N THR A 87 -16.79 -6.92 10.10
CA THR A 87 -17.54 -6.64 8.87
C THR A 87 -17.32 -5.22 8.34
N CYS A 88 -16.98 -4.29 9.23
CA CYS A 88 -16.58 -2.93 8.88
C CYS A 88 -15.26 -2.92 8.08
N THR A 89 -14.24 -3.63 8.55
CA THR A 89 -12.94 -3.69 7.87
C THR A 89 -13.06 -4.38 6.50
N GLU A 90 -13.86 -5.44 6.40
CA GLU A 90 -14.19 -6.12 5.14
C GLU A 90 -14.88 -5.15 4.15
N SER A 91 -15.95 -4.49 4.59
CA SER A 91 -16.71 -3.55 3.74
C SER A 91 -15.86 -2.34 3.32
N LEU A 92 -15.00 -1.86 4.20
CA LEU A 92 -14.07 -0.76 3.93
C LEU A 92 -13.09 -1.12 2.82
N LEU A 93 -12.44 -2.28 2.93
CA LEU A 93 -11.50 -2.76 1.93
C LEU A 93 -12.19 -3.07 0.60
N ALA A 94 -13.42 -3.56 0.62
CA ALA A 94 -14.23 -3.73 -0.59
C ALA A 94 -14.46 -2.40 -1.34
N ILE A 95 -14.76 -1.31 -0.62
CA ILE A 95 -14.88 0.03 -1.23
C ILE A 95 -13.54 0.45 -1.85
N TYR A 96 -12.43 0.29 -1.13
CA TYR A 96 -11.11 0.69 -1.65
C TYR A 96 -10.66 -0.15 -2.84
N ALA A 97 -11.01 -1.43 -2.90
CA ALA A 97 -10.72 -2.29 -4.03
C ALA A 97 -11.27 -1.73 -5.36
N THR A 98 -12.42 -1.04 -5.33
CA THR A 98 -13.02 -0.43 -6.54
C THR A 98 -12.14 0.65 -7.17
N GLN A 99 -11.31 1.32 -6.36
CA GLN A 99 -10.44 2.41 -6.79
C GLN A 99 -8.95 2.03 -6.80
N ALA A 100 -8.58 0.89 -6.23
CA ALA A 100 -7.19 0.45 -6.09
C ALA A 100 -6.45 0.23 -7.43
N SER A 101 -7.18 -0.01 -8.53
CA SER A 101 -6.57 -0.15 -9.86
C SER A 101 -6.31 1.20 -10.56
N ASN A 102 -6.81 2.31 -10.02
CA ASN A 102 -6.59 3.64 -10.60
C ASN A 102 -5.25 4.21 -10.13
N THR A 103 -4.24 4.14 -11.00
CA THR A 103 -2.86 4.56 -10.71
C THR A 103 -2.70 6.07 -10.49
N SER A 104 -3.71 6.87 -10.86
CA SER A 104 -3.74 8.30 -10.55
C SER A 104 -3.97 8.58 -9.06
N LEU A 105 -4.58 7.61 -8.34
CA LEU A 105 -4.91 7.75 -6.94
C LEU A 105 -3.85 7.11 -6.06
N MET A 106 -3.56 7.73 -4.91
CA MET A 106 -2.61 7.21 -3.92
C MET A 106 -3.01 5.84 -3.35
N ILE A 107 -4.32 5.54 -3.31
CA ILE A 107 -4.84 4.25 -2.85
C ILE A 107 -4.27 3.07 -3.66
N SER A 108 -3.92 3.26 -4.93
CA SER A 108 -3.31 2.20 -5.75
C SER A 108 -1.94 1.74 -5.24
N LYS A 109 -1.24 2.59 -4.48
CA LYS A 109 0.07 2.30 -3.89
C LYS A 109 -0.03 1.68 -2.50
N THR A 110 -1.04 2.08 -1.73
CA THR A 110 -1.19 1.67 -0.32
C THR A 110 -2.09 0.45 -0.15
N TYR A 111 -3.12 0.30 -0.99
CA TYR A 111 -4.09 -0.79 -0.89
C TYR A 111 -3.49 -2.20 -1.04
N PRO A 112 -2.57 -2.50 -1.96
CA PRO A 112 -2.10 -3.88 -2.16
C PRO A 112 -1.46 -4.50 -0.90
N ALA A 113 -0.62 -3.74 -0.19
CA ALA A 113 0.00 -4.18 1.05
C ALA A 113 -1.03 -4.33 2.18
N ALA A 114 -2.01 -3.43 2.24
CA ALA A 114 -3.10 -3.50 3.22
C ALA A 114 -4.03 -4.69 2.98
N ALA A 115 -4.34 -4.97 1.72
CA ALA A 115 -5.14 -6.12 1.32
C ALA A 115 -4.43 -7.43 1.67
N ASP A 116 -3.14 -7.55 1.38
CA ASP A 116 -2.34 -8.72 1.76
C ASP A 116 -2.30 -8.93 3.29
N LEU A 117 -2.11 -7.86 4.06
CA LEU A 117 -2.14 -7.92 5.52
C LEU A 117 -3.52 -8.36 6.05
N ALA A 118 -4.61 -7.84 5.49
CA ALA A 118 -5.96 -8.24 5.86
C ALA A 118 -6.27 -9.69 5.46
N ILE A 119 -5.83 -10.13 4.29
CA ILE A 119 -5.99 -11.52 3.83
C ILE A 119 -5.21 -12.48 4.75
N LYS A 120 -3.97 -12.15 5.10
CA LYS A 120 -3.13 -12.96 6.01
C LYS A 120 -3.69 -12.98 7.43
N GLY A 121 -4.24 -11.86 7.91
CA GLY A 121 -4.77 -11.74 9.27
C GLY A 121 -6.18 -12.34 9.46
N CYS A 122 -7.06 -12.13 8.49
CA CYS A 122 -8.51 -12.38 8.62
C CYS A 122 -9.08 -13.39 7.59
N GLY A 123 -8.30 -13.71 6.56
CA GLY A 123 -8.67 -14.64 5.49
C GLY A 123 -9.02 -13.97 4.15
N ALA A 124 -9.03 -14.77 3.08
CA ALA A 124 -9.12 -14.30 1.70
C ALA A 124 -10.39 -13.49 1.33
N ARG A 125 -11.47 -13.59 2.13
CA ARG A 125 -12.71 -12.82 1.90
C ARG A 125 -12.60 -11.34 2.29
N TYR A 126 -11.62 -10.96 3.11
CA TYR A 126 -11.55 -9.61 3.67
C TYR A 126 -11.04 -8.54 2.71
N ALA A 127 -10.34 -8.94 1.65
CA ALA A 127 -9.85 -8.01 0.65
C ALA A 127 -9.67 -8.71 -0.70
N VAL A 128 -9.73 -7.92 -1.77
CA VAL A 128 -9.33 -8.37 -3.09
C VAL A 128 -7.82 -8.19 -3.22
N ALA A 129 -7.08 -9.28 -3.43
CA ALA A 129 -5.65 -9.21 -3.70
C ALA A 129 -5.41 -8.47 -5.03
N MET A 130 -4.52 -7.49 -4.99
CA MET A 130 -4.03 -6.79 -6.18
C MET A 130 -2.56 -7.10 -6.35
N ASN A 131 -2.11 -7.28 -7.59
CA ASN A 131 -0.68 -7.39 -7.86
C ASN A 131 -0.02 -6.08 -7.43
N ALA A 132 0.69 -6.09 -6.30
CA ALA A 132 1.50 -4.97 -5.89
C ALA A 132 2.51 -4.71 -7.01
N SER A 133 2.39 -3.58 -7.70
CA SER A 133 3.50 -3.09 -8.50
C SER A 133 4.58 -2.71 -7.52
N SER A 134 5.51 -3.62 -7.25
CA SER A 134 6.62 -3.47 -6.30
C SER A 134 7.40 -2.20 -6.63
N GLY A 135 7.02 -1.07 -6.03
CA GLY A 135 7.82 0.13 -5.96
C GLY A 135 8.89 -0.09 -4.90
N ALA A 136 9.82 -1.01 -5.13
CA ALA A 136 11.00 -1.11 -4.31
C ALA A 136 11.84 0.15 -4.56
N LEU A 137 11.92 1.03 -3.55
CA LEU A 137 13.07 1.92 -3.42
C LEU A 137 14.28 1.01 -3.25
N ALA A 138 15.01 0.79 -4.35
CA ALA A 138 16.28 0.09 -4.33
C ALA A 138 17.29 0.94 -3.55
N VAL A 139 17.37 0.72 -2.24
CA VAL A 139 18.48 1.19 -1.43
C VAL A 139 19.73 0.48 -1.93
N ARG A 140 20.53 1.19 -2.73
CA ARG A 140 21.86 0.74 -3.15
C ARG A 140 22.80 0.87 -1.95
N ILE A 141 23.01 -0.23 -1.25
CA ILE A 141 24.12 -0.32 -0.30
C ILE A 141 25.40 -0.48 -1.14
N PRO A 142 26.39 0.44 -1.04
CA PRO A 142 27.66 0.27 -1.73
C PRO A 142 28.41 -0.92 -1.11
N MET A 143 28.84 -1.83 -1.98
CA MET A 143 29.68 -2.98 -1.64
C MET A 143 31.11 -2.47 -1.40
N GLU A 144 31.50 -2.27 -0.14
CA GLU A 144 32.90 -2.04 0.21
C GLU A 144 33.66 -3.37 0.24
N THR A 145 34.56 -3.49 -0.73
CA THR A 145 35.58 -4.51 -0.85
C THR A 145 36.69 -4.26 0.17
N SER A 146 36.83 -5.12 1.20
CA SER A 146 38.12 -5.43 1.85
C SER A 146 37.94 -6.50 2.93
N GLY A 147 38.80 -7.52 2.91
CA GLY A 147 39.03 -8.37 4.09
C GLY A 147 38.84 -9.87 3.89
N MET A 148 39.80 -10.47 3.20
CA MET A 148 40.08 -11.91 3.06
C MET A 148 40.11 -12.68 4.39
N MET A 149 39.59 -13.92 4.42
CA MET A 149 40.24 -15.14 4.97
C MET A 149 39.29 -16.37 5.03
N ILE A 150 39.63 -17.41 4.24
CA ILE A 150 39.61 -18.89 4.48
C ILE A 150 38.35 -19.53 5.12
N VAL A 151 37.79 -20.64 4.61
CA VAL A 151 38.40 -21.98 4.45
C VAL A 151 37.63 -22.82 3.39
N GLY A 152 38.36 -23.60 2.58
CA GLY A 152 37.90 -24.96 2.19
C GLY A 152 37.79 -25.27 0.70
N MET A 153 38.93 -25.49 0.04
CA MET A 153 39.07 -26.11 -1.28
C MET A 153 38.47 -27.52 -1.36
N VAL A 154 37.71 -27.81 -2.42
CA VAL A 154 37.75 -29.12 -3.11
C VAL A 154 37.96 -28.83 -4.59
N MET A 155 39.20 -28.94 -5.06
CA MET A 155 39.58 -28.84 -6.47
C MET A 155 40.24 -30.16 -6.85
N GLY A 156 39.63 -30.89 -7.79
CA GLY A 156 40.17 -32.11 -8.38
C GLY A 156 39.98 -32.07 -9.89
N MET A 157 40.90 -31.40 -10.57
CA MET A 157 41.06 -31.47 -12.02
C MET A 157 41.56 -32.87 -12.40
N VAL A 158 40.92 -33.51 -13.38
CA VAL A 158 41.55 -34.53 -14.23
C VAL A 158 41.42 -34.06 -15.67
N ALA A 159 42.50 -33.43 -16.14
CA ALA A 159 42.75 -33.17 -17.55
C ALA A 159 43.02 -34.49 -18.28
N GLY A 160 42.57 -34.56 -19.53
CA GLY A 160 42.48 -35.80 -20.30
C GLY A 160 43.80 -36.39 -20.79
N VAL A 161 43.76 -37.69 -21.01
CA VAL A 161 44.49 -38.43 -22.03
C VAL A 161 43.85 -39.83 -22.11
N LEU A 162 43.26 -40.18 -23.26
CA LEU A 162 43.30 -41.51 -23.89
C LEU A 162 42.40 -41.51 -25.13
N SER A 163 43.04 -41.20 -26.25
CA SER A 163 42.61 -41.54 -27.59
C SER A 163 42.99 -43.01 -27.91
N VAL A 164 42.23 -43.60 -28.84
CA VAL A 164 42.54 -44.72 -29.78
C VAL A 164 42.01 -46.14 -29.45
N GLY A 165 41.23 -46.66 -30.42
CA GLY A 165 41.00 -48.09 -30.75
C GLY A 165 39.60 -48.59 -30.36
N ILE A 166 38.69 -49.02 -31.23
CA ILE A 166 38.69 -49.54 -32.62
C ILE A 166 37.34 -49.16 -33.25
#